data_AF-A0A939WTF2-F1
#
_entry.id   AF-A0A939WTF2-F1
#
_cell.length_a   1.000
_cell.length_b   1.000
_cell.length_c   1.000
_cell.angle_alpha   90.00
_cell.angle_beta   90.00
_cell.angle_gamma   90.00
#
_symmetry.space_group_name_H-M   'P 1'
#
loop_
_entity.id
_entity.type
_entity.pdbx_description
1 polymer ?
#
loop_
_entity_poly.entity_id
_entity_poly.type
_entity_poly.pdbx_seq_one_letter_code
_entity_poly.pdbx_strand_id
1 'polypeptide(L)'
;MKSKTLSSIALAGCGAFLASNLFALGDSAEARQADTPERALASEEIIAMPRPKTSKTGVPKDTGIYIGSGVYANRGTMKHPGFCFTYWEPEKLDYDEIIDLCVKEGVGNTLQFWQNNENLLNLSQKAKARGLYSTCIYSVATNGIARKIASGLGDAWIGYDFGERYNFSLYQNWEGRGVSLGALVDEYMNRVHKHVGELHAAGWGNVMATSANFSLDYEVAAGTEIPCTEDFPFGDLTLASALSRGLYRQYDLPMWGSHLAHEWYSWIPHRNPYKMKTLETAFYLKYMTGAKVIINESGNWQLQSTLCEDSPMTKMPAPIRKLSADLKDPANAAAVKDAYPAAKKMFSYIDYRSPVAQKYRKAISDFTAFCKEHPAPKGQPEATWAIAKGNLDLGKPGYVPADAICGAYDLARTNPNWMSGVPEMSWDVVRKAVMPMPPMLAPNKNIHFSASPYGLCDIVSFACDNVTAE
;
A
#
# COMPACT_ATOMS: atom_id res chain seq x y z
N MET A 1 -24.38 -17.50 -50.28
CA MET A 1 -23.42 -17.91 -49.24
C MET A 1 -22.44 -16.75 -49.02
N LYS A 2 -22.58 -16.02 -47.91
CA LYS A 2 -21.65 -14.94 -47.52
C LYS A 2 -21.19 -15.25 -46.09
N SER A 3 -19.89 -15.42 -45.91
CA SER A 3 -19.26 -15.69 -44.62
C SER A 3 -19.36 -14.44 -43.73
N LYS A 4 -19.72 -14.65 -42.46
CA LYS A 4 -19.61 -13.65 -41.40
C LYS A 4 -18.33 -13.93 -40.63
N THR A 5 -17.40 -13.00 -40.73
CA THR A 5 -16.19 -12.91 -39.90
C THR A 5 -16.61 -12.64 -38.46
N LEU A 6 -16.29 -13.55 -37.55
CA LEU A 6 -16.38 -13.35 -36.10
C LEU A 6 -15.25 -12.43 -35.68
N SER A 7 -15.59 -11.23 -35.22
CA SER A 7 -14.67 -10.32 -34.54
C SER A 7 -14.36 -10.87 -33.16
N SER A 8 -13.07 -11.09 -32.91
CA SER A 8 -12.49 -11.45 -31.62
C SER A 8 -12.76 -10.35 -30.58
N ILE A 9 -13.48 -10.71 -29.51
CA ILE A 9 -13.59 -9.91 -28.29
C ILE A 9 -12.26 -10.03 -27.55
N ALA A 10 -11.46 -8.96 -27.59
CA ALA A 10 -10.30 -8.82 -26.72
C ALA A 10 -10.79 -8.56 -25.29
N LEU A 11 -10.60 -9.53 -24.38
CA LEU A 11 -10.66 -9.30 -22.94
C LEU A 11 -9.47 -8.40 -22.56
N ALA A 12 -9.71 -7.10 -22.48
CA ALA A 12 -8.73 -6.14 -21.96
C ALA A 12 -8.58 -6.33 -20.43
N GLY A 13 -7.36 -6.64 -19.99
CA GLY A 13 -6.98 -6.77 -18.59
C GLY A 13 -7.15 -5.45 -17.84
N CYS A 14 -8.22 -5.34 -17.06
CA CYS A 14 -8.50 -4.20 -16.17
C CYS A 14 -7.90 -4.35 -14.75
N GLY A 15 -7.05 -5.34 -14.49
CA GLY A 15 -6.84 -5.86 -13.13
C GLY A 15 -5.89 -5.09 -12.21
N ALA A 16 -4.91 -4.35 -12.73
CA ALA A 16 -3.89 -3.68 -11.91
C ALA A 16 -3.90 -2.14 -12.02
N PHE A 17 -4.65 -1.60 -12.99
CA PHE A 17 -4.60 -0.20 -13.41
C PHE A 17 -5.29 0.78 -12.46
N LEU A 18 -6.18 0.28 -11.61
CA LEU A 18 -6.91 1.11 -10.64
C LEU A 18 -6.15 1.22 -9.31
N ALA A 19 -5.26 0.27 -9.00
CA ALA A 19 -4.68 0.14 -7.67
C ALA A 19 -3.65 1.23 -7.33
N SER A 20 -2.81 1.65 -8.29
CA SER A 20 -1.80 2.69 -8.06
C SER A 20 -2.28 4.11 -8.41
N ASN A 21 -3.44 4.24 -9.06
CA ASN A 21 -3.89 5.51 -9.67
C ASN A 21 -4.99 6.23 -8.86
N LEU A 22 -5.55 5.61 -7.82
CA LEU A 22 -6.75 6.12 -7.14
C LEU A 22 -6.61 6.39 -5.63
N PHE A 23 -5.46 6.08 -5.01
CA PHE A 23 -5.40 5.86 -3.56
C PHE A 23 -4.76 6.95 -2.70
N ALA A 24 -4.30 8.05 -3.28
CA ALA A 24 -3.91 9.24 -2.50
C ALA A 24 -5.16 9.99 -1.99
N LEU A 25 -5.91 9.38 -1.06
CA LEU A 25 -6.94 10.04 -0.26
C LEU A 25 -6.25 11.02 0.70
N GLY A 26 -5.89 12.19 0.19
CA GLY A 26 -5.32 13.27 0.99
C GLY A 26 -4.41 14.21 0.21
N ASP A 27 -3.90 13.78 -0.95
CA ASP A 27 -2.84 14.49 -1.64
C ASP A 27 -3.22 14.81 -3.09
N SER A 28 -3.42 16.08 -3.38
CA SER A 28 -3.83 16.53 -4.70
C SER A 28 -2.67 16.43 -5.70
N ALA A 29 -2.95 16.47 -7.01
CA ALA A 29 -1.90 16.49 -8.02
C ALA A 29 -0.96 17.71 -7.83
N GLU A 30 -1.53 18.83 -7.35
CA GLU A 30 -0.79 20.05 -7.02
C GLU A 30 0.16 19.84 -5.84
N ALA A 31 -0.25 19.10 -4.81
CA ALA A 31 0.63 18.78 -3.67
C ALA A 31 1.80 17.88 -4.08
N ARG A 32 1.59 16.95 -5.01
CA ARG A 32 2.67 16.10 -5.56
C ARG A 32 3.63 16.86 -6.48
N GLN A 33 3.14 17.85 -7.23
CA GLN A 33 4.01 18.75 -8.01
C GLN A 33 4.83 19.67 -7.12
N ALA A 34 4.28 20.08 -5.96
CA ALA A 34 4.99 20.87 -4.98
C ALA A 34 6.23 20.17 -4.42
N ASP A 35 6.30 18.83 -4.48
CA ASP A 35 7.47 18.06 -4.05
C ASP A 35 8.64 18.10 -5.06
N THR A 36 8.47 18.76 -6.22
CA THR A 36 9.60 18.98 -7.14
C THR A 36 10.62 19.91 -6.47
N PRO A 37 11.92 19.56 -6.39
CA PRO A 37 12.91 20.44 -5.79
C PRO A 37 13.25 21.62 -6.71
N GLU A 38 13.74 22.72 -6.11
CA GLU A 38 14.21 23.88 -6.86
C GLU A 38 15.43 23.56 -7.74
N ARG A 39 16.27 22.61 -7.28
CA ARG A 39 17.37 22.00 -8.03
C ARG A 39 17.17 20.50 -8.06
N ALA A 40 17.07 19.92 -9.26
CA ALA A 40 17.14 18.47 -9.43
C ALA A 40 18.56 17.97 -9.14
N LEU A 41 18.66 16.97 -8.26
CA LEU A 41 19.87 16.22 -7.99
C LEU A 41 19.94 14.99 -8.90
N ALA A 42 21.13 14.57 -9.31
CA ALA A 42 21.30 13.22 -9.84
C ALA A 42 21.08 12.19 -8.71
N SER A 43 20.59 11.00 -9.04
CA SER A 43 20.36 9.94 -8.04
C SER A 43 21.65 9.56 -7.29
N GLU A 44 22.82 9.64 -7.93
CA GLU A 44 24.12 9.44 -7.29
C GLU A 44 24.43 10.54 -6.25
N GLU A 45 24.03 11.79 -6.52
CA GLU A 45 24.17 12.87 -5.55
C GLU A 45 23.31 12.59 -4.31
N ILE A 46 22.08 12.09 -4.48
CA ILE A 46 21.18 11.74 -3.36
C ILE A 46 21.77 10.61 -2.52
N ILE A 47 22.30 9.56 -3.14
CA ILE A 47 22.87 8.40 -2.42
C ILE A 47 24.15 8.76 -1.69
N ALA A 48 24.94 9.69 -2.22
CA ALA A 48 26.13 10.18 -1.55
C ALA A 48 25.82 11.00 -0.28
N MET A 49 24.57 11.46 -0.10
CA MET A 49 24.17 12.17 1.11
C MET A 49 24.01 11.22 2.29
N PRO A 50 24.41 11.64 3.51
CA PRO A 50 24.22 10.82 4.69
C PRO A 50 22.74 10.61 4.95
N ARG A 51 22.34 9.34 5.13
CA ARG A 51 20.98 9.01 5.56
C ARG A 51 20.72 9.58 6.95
N PRO A 52 19.48 10.01 7.26
CA PRO A 52 19.10 10.35 8.62
C PRO A 52 19.47 9.23 9.59
N LYS A 53 20.06 9.59 10.75
CA LYS A 53 20.29 8.61 11.80
C LYS A 53 18.94 8.17 12.34
N THR A 54 18.59 6.91 12.10
CA THR A 54 17.37 6.33 12.64
C THR A 54 17.63 5.82 14.05
N SER A 55 16.68 6.09 14.95
CA SER A 55 16.60 5.29 16.17
C SER A 55 15.97 3.96 15.82
N LYS A 56 16.63 2.84 16.16
CA LYS A 56 15.98 1.53 16.12
C LYS A 56 14.83 1.54 17.14
N THR A 57 13.63 1.94 16.71
CA THR A 57 12.44 1.96 17.56
C THR A 57 12.20 0.54 18.07
N GLY A 58 12.06 0.39 19.38
CA GLY A 58 11.74 -0.90 19.97
C GLY A 58 10.41 -1.41 19.43
N VAL A 59 10.28 -2.72 19.24
CA VAL A 59 8.98 -3.36 18.99
C VAL A 59 8.24 -3.58 20.33
N PRO A 60 6.90 -3.74 20.32
CA PRO A 60 6.16 -4.03 21.54
C PRO A 60 6.72 -5.28 22.24
N LYS A 61 6.94 -5.21 23.55
CA LYS A 61 7.65 -6.27 24.28
C LYS A 61 6.87 -7.58 24.38
N ASP A 62 5.55 -7.48 24.39
CA ASP A 62 4.63 -8.60 24.56
C ASP A 62 4.37 -9.36 23.26
N THR A 63 4.38 -8.68 22.11
CA THR A 63 4.15 -9.32 20.80
C THR A 63 5.40 -9.43 19.93
N GLY A 64 6.44 -8.62 20.18
CA GLY A 64 7.61 -8.50 19.32
C GLY A 64 7.35 -7.85 17.95
N ILE A 65 6.12 -7.40 17.68
CA ILE A 65 5.67 -6.90 16.38
C ILE A 65 4.51 -5.90 16.55
N TYR A 66 4.48 -4.87 15.70
CA TYR A 66 3.34 -3.97 15.57
C TYR A 66 2.28 -4.62 14.68
N ILE A 67 1.08 -4.83 15.22
CA ILE A 67 -0.07 -5.41 14.53
C ILE A 67 -1.13 -4.32 14.51
N GLY A 68 -1.39 -3.79 13.32
CA GLY A 68 -2.24 -2.62 13.18
C GLY A 68 -3.46 -2.82 12.31
N SER A 69 -4.36 -1.85 12.44
CA SER A 69 -5.56 -1.73 11.64
C SER A 69 -5.69 -0.31 11.10
N GLY A 70 -6.10 -0.18 9.84
CA GLY A 70 -6.23 1.13 9.19
C GLY A 70 -7.50 1.85 9.62
N VAL A 71 -7.39 3.10 10.09
CA VAL A 71 -8.50 3.95 10.58
C VAL A 71 -8.78 5.10 9.60
N TYR A 72 -9.61 4.81 8.60
CA TYR A 72 -9.99 5.75 7.55
C TYR A 72 -10.84 6.93 8.01
N ALA A 73 -10.99 7.93 7.13
CA ALA A 73 -11.95 9.00 7.31
C ALA A 73 -13.40 8.52 7.11
N ASN A 74 -14.30 8.82 8.04
CA ASN A 74 -15.71 8.39 8.00
C ASN A 74 -16.60 9.61 7.79
N ARG A 75 -16.86 9.96 6.53
CA ARG A 75 -17.49 11.25 6.18
C ARG A 75 -18.94 11.13 5.71
N GLY A 76 -19.48 9.93 5.54
CA GLY A 76 -20.80 9.76 4.94
C GLY A 76 -20.84 10.18 3.46
N THR A 77 -19.75 10.00 2.71
CA THR A 77 -19.63 10.50 1.32
C THR A 77 -19.40 9.37 0.33
N MET A 78 -19.84 9.55 -0.92
CA MET A 78 -19.43 8.67 -2.02
C MET A 78 -18.07 9.10 -2.55
N LYS A 79 -17.22 8.12 -2.86
CA LYS A 79 -15.95 8.30 -3.55
C LYS A 79 -16.00 7.65 -4.92
N HIS A 80 -15.38 8.32 -5.88
CA HIS A 80 -15.25 7.91 -7.28
C HIS A 80 -16.60 7.46 -7.86
N PRO A 81 -17.51 8.34 -8.28
CA PRO A 81 -18.87 7.94 -8.66
C PRO A 81 -18.94 7.26 -10.05
N GLY A 82 -17.91 6.51 -10.46
CA GLY A 82 -17.83 5.79 -11.73
C GLY A 82 -18.09 4.29 -11.57
N PHE A 83 -18.70 3.68 -12.59
CA PHE A 83 -19.07 2.27 -12.61
C PHE A 83 -17.91 1.30 -12.36
N CYS A 84 -16.69 1.66 -12.80
CA CYS A 84 -15.52 0.80 -12.61
C CYS A 84 -14.99 0.78 -11.17
N PHE A 85 -15.26 1.84 -10.40
CA PHE A 85 -14.76 2.00 -9.04
C PHE A 85 -15.61 3.04 -8.34
N THR A 86 -16.54 2.61 -7.47
CA THR A 86 -17.41 3.47 -6.65
C THR A 86 -17.52 2.87 -5.26
N TYR A 87 -17.43 3.69 -4.21
CA TYR A 87 -17.77 3.23 -2.87
C TYR A 87 -18.33 4.34 -2.00
N TRP A 88 -19.00 3.94 -0.93
CA TRP A 88 -19.49 4.82 0.12
C TRP A 88 -18.58 4.76 1.34
N GLU A 89 -18.19 5.92 1.86
CA GLU A 89 -17.69 6.07 3.22
C GLU A 89 -18.89 6.18 4.18
N PRO A 90 -19.06 5.28 5.16
CA PRO A 90 -20.07 5.41 6.19
C PRO A 90 -19.87 6.66 7.07
N GLU A 91 -20.94 7.12 7.72
CA GLU A 91 -20.96 8.30 8.61
C GLU A 91 -20.66 7.94 10.08
N LYS A 92 -20.95 6.70 10.50
CA LYS A 92 -21.23 6.37 11.92
C LYS A 92 -20.05 5.72 12.68
N LEU A 93 -18.83 6.14 12.40
CA LEU A 93 -17.65 5.60 13.07
C LEU A 93 -17.00 6.70 13.89
N ASP A 94 -17.37 6.76 15.17
CA ASP A 94 -16.68 7.59 16.15
C ASP A 94 -15.29 6.99 16.38
N TYR A 95 -14.24 7.80 16.17
CA TYR A 95 -12.86 7.37 16.35
C TYR A 95 -12.57 6.94 17.79
N ASP A 96 -13.24 7.55 18.77
CA ASP A 96 -13.10 7.14 20.17
C ASP A 96 -13.68 5.73 20.37
N GLU A 97 -14.83 5.43 19.75
CA GLU A 97 -15.42 4.08 19.76
C GLU A 97 -14.50 3.07 19.06
N ILE A 98 -13.84 3.44 17.95
CA ILE A 98 -12.86 2.57 17.28
C ILE A 98 -11.69 2.22 18.21
N ILE A 99 -11.14 3.21 18.92
CA ILE A 99 -10.03 3.00 19.85
C ILE A 99 -10.47 2.05 20.98
N ASP A 100 -11.63 2.30 21.59
CA ASP A 100 -12.16 1.47 22.67
C ASP A 100 -12.52 0.06 22.19
N LEU A 101 -13.05 -0.09 20.96
CA LEU A 101 -13.29 -1.39 20.34
C LEU A 101 -12.00 -2.13 20.03
N CYS A 102 -10.95 -1.45 19.55
CA CYS A 102 -9.65 -2.06 19.30
C CYS A 102 -9.10 -2.71 20.57
N VAL A 103 -9.19 -2.02 21.71
CA VAL A 103 -8.79 -2.58 23.02
C VAL A 103 -9.71 -3.71 23.46
N LYS A 104 -11.04 -3.51 23.38
CA LYS A 104 -12.03 -4.48 23.86
C LYS A 104 -12.00 -5.80 23.08
N GLU A 105 -11.87 -5.71 21.75
CA GLU A 105 -11.87 -6.87 20.85
C GLU A 105 -10.44 -7.38 20.57
N GLY A 106 -9.39 -6.69 21.06
CA GLY A 106 -7.99 -7.08 20.87
C GLY A 106 -7.51 -6.97 19.42
N VAL A 107 -8.03 -6.00 18.66
CA VAL A 107 -7.81 -5.85 17.20
C VAL A 107 -6.45 -5.20 16.93
N GLY A 108 -5.37 -5.91 17.25
CA GLY A 108 -4.02 -5.40 17.15
C GLY A 108 -3.56 -4.65 18.39
N ASN A 109 -2.37 -4.09 18.30
CA ASN A 109 -1.77 -3.19 19.29
C ASN A 109 -1.45 -1.81 18.71
N THR A 110 -1.70 -1.58 17.42
CA THR A 110 -1.36 -0.35 16.70
C THR A 110 -2.56 0.18 15.92
N LEU A 111 -2.73 1.50 15.89
CA LEU A 111 -3.67 2.17 14.99
C LEU A 111 -2.92 3.03 13.99
N GLN A 112 -3.23 2.87 12.70
CA GLN A 112 -2.79 3.80 11.67
C GLN A 112 -3.93 4.77 11.40
N PHE A 113 -3.68 6.07 11.52
CA PHE A 113 -4.70 7.10 11.34
C PHE A 113 -4.56 7.83 10.00
N TRP A 114 -5.69 8.17 9.38
CA TRP A 114 -5.78 9.00 8.16
C TRP A 114 -6.26 10.44 8.49
N GLN A 115 -6.19 10.81 9.77
CA GLN A 115 -6.65 12.10 10.28
C GLN A 115 -5.48 13.09 10.33
N ASN A 116 -5.81 14.38 10.35
CA ASN A 116 -4.84 15.47 10.26
C ASN A 116 -4.79 16.32 11.52
N ASN A 117 -3.67 17.03 11.71
CA ASN A 117 -3.48 18.09 12.71
C ASN A 117 -3.92 17.68 14.13
N GLU A 118 -4.67 18.54 14.82
CA GLU A 118 -5.09 18.34 16.21
C GLU A 118 -5.92 17.07 16.40
N ASN A 119 -6.68 16.65 15.37
CA ASN A 119 -7.43 15.41 15.45
C ASN A 119 -6.49 14.20 15.51
N LEU A 120 -5.44 14.17 14.68
CA LEU A 120 -4.42 13.13 14.74
C LEU A 120 -3.72 13.09 16.10
N LEU A 121 -3.35 14.26 16.64
CA LEU A 121 -2.71 14.37 17.96
C LEU A 121 -3.61 13.81 19.06
N ASN A 122 -4.88 14.25 19.10
CA ASN A 122 -5.85 13.82 20.11
C ASN A 122 -6.10 12.31 20.05
N LEU A 123 -6.30 11.76 18.85
CA LEU A 123 -6.54 10.31 18.67
C LEU A 123 -5.33 9.48 19.07
N SER A 124 -4.13 9.92 18.67
CA SER A 124 -2.88 9.24 19.05
C SER A 124 -2.68 9.26 20.57
N GLN A 125 -2.92 10.40 21.23
CA GLN A 125 -2.85 10.50 22.70
C GLN A 125 -3.85 9.59 23.40
N LYS A 126 -5.08 9.49 22.89
CA LYS A 126 -6.10 8.57 23.41
C LYS A 126 -5.71 7.11 23.22
N ALA A 127 -5.20 6.75 22.04
CA ALA A 127 -4.68 5.41 21.76
C ALA A 127 -3.57 5.05 22.75
N LYS A 128 -2.59 5.93 22.98
CA LYS A 128 -1.55 5.76 24.00
C LYS A 128 -2.12 5.59 25.40
N ALA A 129 -3.10 6.39 25.79
CA ALA A 129 -3.76 6.27 27.10
C ALA A 129 -4.50 4.94 27.29
N ARG A 130 -4.78 4.21 26.21
CA ARG A 130 -5.35 2.86 26.22
C ARG A 130 -4.30 1.76 26.03
N GLY A 131 -3.01 2.10 26.01
CA GLY A 131 -1.91 1.14 25.83
C GLY A 131 -1.68 0.72 24.37
N LEU A 132 -2.20 1.46 23.41
CA LEU A 132 -1.99 1.23 21.98
C LEU A 132 -0.87 2.12 21.42
N TYR A 133 -0.25 1.64 20.35
CA TYR A 133 0.70 2.39 19.53
C TYR A 133 -0.01 3.11 18.40
N SER A 134 0.62 4.16 17.86
CA SER A 134 0.08 4.97 16.78
C SER A 134 1.09 5.15 15.65
N THR A 135 0.57 5.15 14.44
CA THR A 135 1.22 5.66 13.23
C THR A 135 0.17 6.43 12.43
N CYS A 136 0.55 7.06 11.33
CA CYS A 136 -0.40 7.67 10.42
C CYS A 136 0.00 7.44 8.97
N ILE A 137 -0.95 7.63 8.07
CA ILE A 137 -0.71 7.62 6.64
C ILE A 137 -1.41 8.80 5.97
N TYR A 138 -0.80 9.37 4.93
CA TYR A 138 -1.33 10.51 4.15
C TYR A 138 -1.71 11.74 4.98
N SER A 139 -1.12 11.87 6.17
CA SER A 139 -1.56 12.84 7.16
C SER A 139 -0.80 14.16 7.06
N VAL A 140 -1.44 15.25 7.45
CA VAL A 140 -0.83 16.59 7.45
C VAL A 140 -0.80 17.12 8.88
N ALA A 141 0.34 17.68 9.27
CA ALA A 141 0.52 18.34 10.55
C ALA A 141 1.19 19.71 10.35
N THR A 142 0.53 20.76 10.83
CA THR A 142 1.01 22.14 10.80
C THR A 142 1.34 22.62 12.21
N ASN A 143 1.92 23.82 12.34
CA ASN A 143 2.13 24.48 13.65
C ASN A 143 2.87 23.62 14.69
N GLY A 144 3.84 22.83 14.24
CA GLY A 144 4.65 21.96 15.10
C GLY A 144 3.93 20.74 15.67
N ILE A 145 2.74 20.38 15.16
CA ILE A 145 1.97 19.22 15.65
C ILE A 145 2.75 17.91 15.49
N ALA A 146 3.48 17.69 14.39
CA ALA A 146 4.30 16.49 14.20
C ALA A 146 5.30 16.29 15.35
N ARG A 147 6.05 17.34 15.74
CA ARG A 147 6.92 17.34 16.92
C ARG A 147 6.16 17.04 18.22
N LYS A 148 4.97 17.61 18.43
CA LYS A 148 4.15 17.34 19.62
C LYS A 148 3.71 15.88 19.68
N ILE A 149 3.36 15.29 18.54
CA ILE A 149 3.02 13.87 18.42
C ILE A 149 4.26 13.06 18.80
N ALA A 150 5.36 13.17 18.05
CA ALA A 150 6.56 12.36 18.27
C ALA A 150 7.10 12.48 19.72
N SER A 151 7.22 13.70 20.25
CA SER A 151 7.71 13.92 21.61
C SER A 151 6.73 13.52 22.72
N GLY A 152 5.43 13.76 22.54
CA GLY A 152 4.41 13.45 23.53
C GLY A 152 4.09 11.95 23.60
N LEU A 153 4.17 11.26 22.47
CA LEU A 153 3.96 9.82 22.40
C LEU A 153 5.22 9.01 22.72
N GLY A 154 6.41 9.49 22.35
CA GLY A 154 7.67 8.75 22.54
C GLY A 154 7.60 7.40 21.83
N ASP A 155 7.96 6.31 22.52
CA ASP A 155 7.94 4.94 21.99
C ASP A 155 6.56 4.46 21.50
N ALA A 156 5.47 5.15 21.87
CA ALA A 156 4.13 4.86 21.37
C ALA A 156 3.87 5.37 19.95
N TRP A 157 4.79 6.15 19.37
CA TRP A 157 4.72 6.68 18.00
C TRP A 157 5.74 5.98 17.11
N ILE A 158 5.26 5.33 16.05
CA ILE A 158 6.11 4.50 15.18
C ILE A 158 6.76 5.33 14.08
N GLY A 159 6.07 6.35 13.58
CA GLY A 159 6.51 7.19 12.49
C GLY A 159 5.37 7.65 11.58
N TYR A 160 5.74 8.20 10.44
CA TYR A 160 4.82 8.68 9.41
C TYR A 160 4.94 7.81 8.16
N ASP A 161 3.83 7.29 7.64
CA ASP A 161 3.77 6.62 6.35
C ASP A 161 3.26 7.59 5.28
N PHE A 162 4.03 7.83 4.21
CA PHE A 162 3.52 8.66 3.11
C PHE A 162 2.62 7.89 2.13
N GLY A 163 2.49 6.57 2.29
CA GLY A 163 1.68 5.70 1.43
C GLY A 163 2.17 5.62 -0.02
N GLU A 164 1.30 5.22 -0.93
CA GLU A 164 1.52 5.17 -2.38
C GLU A 164 1.48 6.58 -3.02
N ARG A 165 2.05 7.59 -2.34
CA ARG A 165 2.04 9.01 -2.78
C ARG A 165 2.74 9.19 -4.13
N TYR A 166 3.84 8.47 -4.34
CA TYR A 166 4.66 8.62 -5.52
C TYR A 166 4.39 7.54 -6.56
N ASN A 167 4.14 7.99 -7.77
CA ASN A 167 4.23 7.18 -8.97
C ASN A 167 5.03 7.94 -10.03
N PHE A 168 5.49 7.23 -11.05
CA PHE A 168 6.26 7.83 -12.14
C PHE A 168 5.38 8.52 -13.20
N SER A 169 4.05 8.36 -13.17
CA SER A 169 3.28 8.54 -14.40
C SER A 169 2.24 9.63 -14.49
N LEU A 170 1.78 10.27 -13.42
CA LEU A 170 0.49 10.95 -13.58
C LEU A 170 0.50 12.45 -13.88
N TYR A 171 1.59 13.21 -13.72
CA TYR A 171 1.47 14.69 -13.83
C TYR A 171 2.69 15.43 -14.37
N GLN A 172 3.52 14.77 -15.18
CA GLN A 172 4.73 15.42 -15.67
C GLN A 172 4.61 15.74 -17.15
N ASN A 173 4.74 17.03 -17.46
CA ASN A 173 4.93 17.46 -18.83
C ASN A 173 6.36 17.10 -19.25
N TRP A 174 6.46 16.09 -20.10
CA TRP A 174 7.71 15.58 -20.67
C TRP A 174 8.08 16.23 -22.01
N GLU A 175 7.29 17.18 -22.51
CA GLU A 175 7.54 17.83 -23.79
C GLU A 175 8.94 18.45 -23.84
N GLY A 176 9.72 18.06 -24.86
CA GLY A 176 11.07 18.60 -25.11
C GLY A 176 12.17 18.16 -24.14
N ARG A 177 11.88 17.27 -23.17
CA ARG A 177 12.83 16.93 -22.09
C ARG A 177 13.77 15.75 -22.36
N GLY A 178 13.52 14.94 -23.39
CA GLY A 178 14.28 13.71 -23.63
C GLY A 178 14.08 12.70 -22.49
N VAL A 179 13.10 11.80 -22.63
CA VAL A 179 12.72 10.90 -21.53
C VAL A 179 13.54 9.61 -21.57
N SER A 180 14.17 9.27 -20.45
CA SER A 180 14.84 7.99 -20.20
C SER A 180 14.42 7.43 -18.85
N LEU A 181 14.67 6.13 -18.61
CA LEU A 181 14.44 5.52 -17.28
C LEU A 181 15.29 6.19 -16.19
N GLY A 182 16.52 6.59 -16.50
CA GLY A 182 17.38 7.34 -15.57
C GLY A 182 16.78 8.69 -15.19
N ALA A 183 16.31 9.47 -16.18
CA ALA A 183 15.65 10.75 -15.91
C ALA A 183 14.38 10.61 -15.06
N LEU A 184 13.64 9.50 -15.24
CA LEU A 184 12.48 9.18 -14.40
C LEU A 184 12.88 8.86 -12.97
N VAL A 185 13.93 8.06 -12.78
CA VAL A 185 14.46 7.71 -11.46
C VAL A 185 14.97 8.94 -10.74
N ASP A 186 15.76 9.80 -11.39
CA ASP A 186 16.27 11.03 -10.78
C ASP A 186 15.10 11.90 -10.31
N GLU A 187 14.11 12.14 -11.18
CA GLU A 187 12.93 12.92 -10.82
C GLU A 187 12.16 12.31 -9.64
N TYR A 188 11.90 11.01 -9.69
CA TYR A 188 11.17 10.29 -8.66
C TYR A 188 11.88 10.36 -7.31
N MET A 189 13.18 10.06 -7.30
CA MET A 189 14.00 10.13 -6.09
C MET A 189 14.09 11.54 -5.53
N ASN A 190 14.16 12.57 -6.39
CA ASN A 190 14.15 13.96 -5.94
C ASN A 190 12.86 14.31 -5.17
N ARG A 191 11.69 13.90 -5.66
CA ARG A 191 10.42 14.13 -4.97
C ARG A 191 10.36 13.40 -3.63
N VAL A 192 10.74 12.12 -3.61
CA VAL A 192 10.78 11.33 -2.37
C VAL A 192 11.78 11.95 -1.39
N HIS A 193 13.00 12.25 -1.83
CA HIS A 193 14.06 12.81 -0.99
C HIS A 193 13.65 14.14 -0.36
N LYS A 194 13.09 15.05 -1.16
CA LYS A 194 12.57 16.33 -0.65
C LYS A 194 11.51 16.11 0.42
N HIS A 195 10.53 15.25 0.15
CA HIS A 195 9.43 15.01 1.07
C HIS A 195 9.86 14.34 2.36
N VAL A 196 10.72 13.32 2.28
CA VAL A 196 11.34 12.70 3.47
C VAL A 196 12.08 13.79 4.26
N GLY A 197 12.92 14.60 3.61
CA GLY A 197 13.62 15.71 4.26
C GLY A 197 12.67 16.69 4.99
N GLU A 198 11.56 17.05 4.36
CA GLU A 198 10.52 17.90 4.95
C GLU A 198 9.83 17.23 6.16
N LEU A 199 9.54 15.93 6.08
CA LEU A 199 8.94 15.18 7.19
C LEU A 199 9.88 15.12 8.40
N HIS A 200 11.16 14.88 8.17
CA HIS A 200 12.19 14.95 9.21
C HIS A 200 12.31 16.35 9.81
N ALA A 201 12.34 17.39 8.96
CA ALA A 201 12.40 18.79 9.39
C ALA A 201 11.15 19.20 10.20
N ALA A 202 9.98 18.63 9.91
CA ALA A 202 8.75 18.80 10.68
C ALA A 202 8.74 18.02 12.00
N GLY A 203 9.60 17.00 12.13
CA GLY A 203 9.79 16.19 13.34
C GLY A 203 8.85 15.00 13.45
N TRP A 204 8.52 14.35 12.33
CA TRP A 204 7.66 13.17 12.29
C TRP A 204 8.31 11.89 12.83
N GLY A 205 9.63 11.84 12.96
CA GLY A 205 10.37 10.64 13.35
C GLY A 205 10.73 9.79 12.14
N ASN A 206 10.62 8.46 12.26
CA ASN A 206 10.85 7.55 11.14
C ASN A 206 9.84 7.81 10.02
N VAL A 207 10.26 7.66 8.77
CA VAL A 207 9.40 7.72 7.60
C VAL A 207 9.25 6.33 6.97
N MET A 208 8.00 5.98 6.68
CA MET A 208 7.62 4.74 6.01
C MET A 208 7.14 5.04 4.60
N ALA A 209 7.38 4.10 3.70
CA ALA A 209 6.83 4.11 2.35
C ALA A 209 6.01 2.86 2.17
N THR A 210 4.72 3.03 1.88
CA THR A 210 3.88 1.93 1.42
C THR A 210 3.81 1.94 -0.11
N SER A 211 4.29 0.85 -0.73
CA SER A 211 4.38 0.73 -2.20
C SER A 211 4.01 -0.67 -2.70
N ALA A 212 3.33 -0.70 -3.85
CA ALA A 212 2.82 -1.92 -4.51
C ALA A 212 3.70 -2.44 -5.66
N ASN A 213 4.93 -1.94 -5.81
CA ASN A 213 5.78 -2.29 -6.96
C ASN A 213 7.27 -2.23 -6.60
N PHE A 214 8.12 -2.52 -7.58
CA PHE A 214 9.55 -2.64 -7.36
C PHE A 214 10.27 -1.32 -7.08
N SER A 215 9.66 -0.16 -7.30
CA SER A 215 10.25 1.16 -7.05
C SER A 215 10.43 1.52 -5.58
N LEU A 216 9.92 0.69 -4.67
CA LEU A 216 10.17 0.82 -3.24
C LEU A 216 11.67 0.87 -2.89
N ASP A 217 12.52 0.25 -3.71
CA ASP A 217 13.97 0.34 -3.54
C ASP A 217 14.51 1.76 -3.79
N TYR A 218 13.99 2.48 -4.79
CA TYR A 218 14.31 3.89 -5.02
C TYR A 218 13.74 4.80 -3.93
N GLU A 219 12.59 4.47 -3.35
CA GLU A 219 12.04 5.22 -2.19
C GLU A 219 12.93 5.08 -0.96
N VAL A 220 13.42 3.86 -0.72
CA VAL A 220 14.42 3.60 0.32
C VAL A 220 15.71 4.33 -0.02
N ALA A 221 16.25 4.21 -1.23
CA ALA A 221 17.47 4.89 -1.66
C ALA A 221 17.39 6.42 -1.45
N ALA A 222 16.22 7.02 -1.72
CA ALA A 222 15.98 8.44 -1.56
C ALA A 222 15.85 8.93 -0.11
N GLY A 223 15.65 8.03 0.85
CA GLY A 223 15.74 8.36 2.29
C GLY A 223 14.76 7.65 3.22
N THR A 224 13.76 6.94 2.69
CA THR A 224 12.75 6.23 3.51
C THR A 224 13.39 5.15 4.38
N GLU A 225 12.94 4.98 5.63
CA GLU A 225 13.57 4.05 6.57
C GLU A 225 12.75 2.82 6.92
N ILE A 226 11.44 2.82 6.70
CA ILE A 226 10.61 1.63 6.93
C ILE A 226 9.90 1.27 5.63
N PRO A 227 10.45 0.33 4.84
CA PRO A 227 9.77 -0.16 3.66
C PRO A 227 8.58 -1.02 4.06
N CYS A 228 7.40 -0.65 3.56
CA CYS A 228 6.15 -1.38 3.71
C CYS A 228 5.65 -1.76 2.33
N THR A 229 5.57 -3.05 2.01
CA THR A 229 4.93 -3.45 0.76
C THR A 229 3.41 -3.43 0.91
N GLU A 230 2.70 -2.84 -0.05
CA GLU A 230 1.26 -3.03 -0.19
C GLU A 230 1.02 -4.40 -0.83
N ASP A 231 0.86 -5.42 0.01
CA ASP A 231 1.14 -6.80 -0.36
C ASP A 231 0.21 -7.38 -1.42
N PHE A 232 -1.10 -7.15 -1.26
CA PHE A 232 -2.08 -7.73 -2.18
C PHE A 232 -2.00 -7.09 -3.58
N PRO A 233 -1.82 -5.77 -3.72
CA PRO A 233 -1.47 -5.11 -4.99
C PRO A 233 -0.14 -5.51 -5.58
N PHE A 234 0.90 -5.67 -4.75
CA PHE A 234 2.21 -6.17 -5.20
C PHE A 234 2.08 -7.54 -5.88
N GLY A 235 1.08 -8.31 -5.47
CA GLY A 235 0.71 -9.56 -6.10
C GLY A 235 1.32 -10.72 -5.33
N ASP A 236 2.64 -10.85 -5.28
CA ASP A 236 3.33 -12.00 -4.65
C ASP A 236 3.84 -11.68 -3.22
N LEU A 237 3.18 -12.23 -2.20
CA LEU A 237 3.46 -11.89 -0.79
C LEU A 237 4.85 -12.32 -0.31
N THR A 238 5.38 -13.43 -0.82
CA THR A 238 6.70 -13.94 -0.45
C THR A 238 7.78 -13.09 -1.11
N LEU A 239 7.59 -12.72 -2.38
CA LEU A 239 8.50 -11.84 -3.10
C LEU A 239 8.49 -10.42 -2.52
N ALA A 240 7.32 -9.92 -2.09
CA ALA A 240 7.19 -8.66 -1.37
C ALA A 240 8.04 -8.66 -0.07
N SER A 241 7.97 -9.75 0.71
CA SER A 241 8.82 -9.90 1.89
C SER A 241 10.31 -10.00 1.56
N ALA A 242 10.68 -10.64 0.46
CA ALA A 242 12.07 -10.72 0.01
C ALA A 242 12.63 -9.33 -0.34
N LEU A 243 11.83 -8.46 -0.97
CA LEU A 243 12.18 -7.07 -1.26
C LEU A 243 12.39 -6.27 0.02
N SER A 244 11.37 -6.18 0.88
CA SER A 244 11.45 -5.37 2.10
C SER A 244 12.54 -5.82 3.06
N ARG A 245 12.73 -7.14 3.24
CA ARG A 245 13.79 -7.68 4.10
C ARG A 245 15.18 -7.46 3.51
N GLY A 246 15.32 -7.59 2.19
CA GLY A 246 16.57 -7.30 1.48
C GLY A 246 16.97 -5.83 1.62
N LEU A 247 16.04 -4.89 1.38
CA LEU A 247 16.25 -3.46 1.58
C LEU A 247 16.59 -3.13 3.04
N TYR A 248 15.90 -3.75 3.99
CA TYR A 248 16.20 -3.62 5.41
C TYR A 248 17.66 -3.97 5.74
N ARG A 249 18.18 -5.06 5.17
CA ARG A 249 19.58 -5.48 5.38
C ARG A 249 20.56 -4.59 4.63
N GLN A 250 20.27 -4.29 3.36
CA GLN A 250 21.15 -3.53 2.49
C GLN A 250 21.41 -2.12 3.01
N TYR A 251 20.41 -1.47 3.60
CA TYR A 251 20.51 -0.08 4.09
C TYR A 251 20.58 0.04 5.62
N ASP A 252 20.75 -1.06 6.37
CA ASP A 252 20.69 -1.12 7.86
C ASP A 252 19.50 -0.34 8.43
N LEU A 253 18.32 -0.60 7.87
CA LEU A 253 17.09 0.09 8.25
C LEU A 253 16.65 -0.31 9.68
N PRO A 254 15.88 0.53 10.38
CA PRO A 254 15.41 0.21 11.72
C PRO A 254 14.51 -1.03 11.76
N MET A 255 13.64 -1.18 10.76
CA MET A 255 12.75 -2.32 10.58
C MET A 255 12.12 -2.31 9.18
N TRP A 256 11.30 -3.32 8.87
CA TRP A 256 10.45 -3.34 7.69
C TRP A 256 9.06 -3.86 8.04
N GLY A 257 8.08 -3.54 7.18
CA GLY A 257 6.69 -3.85 7.42
C GLY A 257 5.91 -4.28 6.18
N SER A 258 4.60 -4.39 6.36
CA SER A 258 3.66 -4.77 5.32
C SER A 258 2.29 -4.16 5.54
N HIS A 259 1.66 -3.76 4.45
CA HIS A 259 0.27 -3.32 4.39
C HIS A 259 -0.56 -4.40 3.69
N LEU A 260 -1.55 -4.93 4.41
CA LEU A 260 -2.46 -5.95 3.91
C LEU A 260 -3.75 -5.30 3.42
N ALA A 261 -3.76 -4.84 2.17
CA ALA A 261 -4.95 -4.33 1.49
C ALA A 261 -5.87 -5.47 0.98
N HIS A 262 -6.22 -6.41 1.87
CA HIS A 262 -6.88 -7.67 1.52
C HIS A 262 -8.34 -7.50 1.05
N GLU A 263 -9.11 -6.60 1.65
CA GLU A 263 -10.52 -6.37 1.23
C GLU A 263 -10.60 -5.84 -0.20
N TRP A 264 -9.70 -4.93 -0.56
CA TRP A 264 -9.52 -4.43 -1.91
C TRP A 264 -9.04 -5.52 -2.88
N TYR A 265 -7.88 -6.11 -2.62
CA TYR A 265 -7.08 -6.72 -3.68
C TYR A 265 -6.82 -8.21 -3.53
N SER A 266 -7.53 -8.91 -2.65
CA SER A 266 -7.43 -10.36 -2.65
C SER A 266 -8.08 -11.00 -3.89
N TRP A 267 -8.94 -10.27 -4.60
CA TRP A 267 -9.72 -10.75 -5.77
C TRP A 267 -10.44 -12.08 -5.56
N ILE A 268 -10.81 -12.36 -4.31
CA ILE A 268 -11.52 -13.55 -3.89
C ILE A 268 -12.91 -13.13 -3.37
N PRO A 269 -13.99 -13.75 -3.85
CA PRO A 269 -15.34 -13.49 -3.36
C PRO A 269 -15.50 -13.86 -1.87
N HIS A 270 -16.35 -13.14 -1.14
CA HIS A 270 -16.63 -13.41 0.28
C HIS A 270 -17.28 -14.79 0.53
N ARG A 271 -17.95 -15.36 -0.47
CA ARG A 271 -18.51 -16.71 -0.46
C ARG A 271 -17.44 -17.80 -0.58
N ASN A 272 -16.25 -17.47 -1.07
CA ASN A 272 -15.17 -18.45 -1.14
C ASN A 272 -14.70 -18.75 0.30
N PRO A 273 -14.68 -20.02 0.74
CA PRO A 273 -14.29 -20.38 2.10
C PRO A 273 -12.85 -19.97 2.45
N TYR A 274 -12.00 -19.75 1.43
CA TYR A 274 -10.62 -19.34 1.62
C TYR A 274 -10.42 -17.83 1.72
N LYS A 275 -11.44 -16.98 1.53
CA LYS A 275 -11.28 -15.51 1.62
C LYS A 275 -10.57 -15.08 2.90
N MET A 276 -11.10 -15.46 4.06
CA MET A 276 -10.45 -15.08 5.33
C MET A 276 -9.19 -15.89 5.62
N LYS A 277 -9.11 -17.14 5.12
CA LYS A 277 -7.88 -17.94 5.23
C LYS A 277 -6.71 -17.32 4.49
N THR A 278 -6.95 -16.63 3.38
CA THR A 278 -5.93 -15.84 2.68
C THR A 278 -5.39 -14.72 3.56
N LEU A 279 -6.26 -13.94 4.24
CA LEU A 279 -5.80 -12.92 5.17
C LEU A 279 -5.02 -13.50 6.36
N GLU A 280 -5.57 -14.55 7.00
CA GLU A 280 -4.91 -15.24 8.11
C GLU A 280 -3.52 -15.74 7.69
N THR A 281 -3.42 -16.40 6.53
CA THR A 281 -2.15 -16.90 5.99
C THR A 281 -1.18 -15.76 5.69
N ALA A 282 -1.66 -14.62 5.20
CA ALA A 282 -0.82 -13.44 4.96
C ALA A 282 -0.17 -12.94 6.27
N PHE A 283 -0.92 -12.84 7.37
CA PHE A 283 -0.36 -12.48 8.68
C PHE A 283 0.78 -13.42 9.10
N TYR A 284 0.52 -14.74 9.06
CA TYR A 284 1.54 -15.73 9.43
C TYR A 284 2.75 -15.72 8.50
N LEU A 285 2.53 -15.52 7.20
CA LEU A 285 3.62 -15.41 6.24
C LEU A 285 4.53 -14.23 6.59
N LYS A 286 3.95 -13.05 6.87
CA LYS A 286 4.72 -11.84 7.24
C LYS A 286 5.43 -11.98 8.58
N TYR A 287 4.79 -12.63 9.54
CA TYR A 287 5.43 -13.02 10.79
C TYR A 287 6.66 -13.90 10.55
N MET A 288 6.50 -14.99 9.78
CA MET A 288 7.57 -15.96 9.51
C MET A 288 8.70 -15.36 8.66
N THR A 289 8.39 -14.41 7.77
CA THR A 289 9.39 -13.76 6.93
C THR A 289 10.13 -12.63 7.63
N GLY A 290 9.69 -12.21 8.82
CA GLY A 290 10.44 -11.30 9.72
C GLY A 290 9.91 -9.88 9.85
N ALA A 291 8.70 -9.58 9.35
CA ALA A 291 8.11 -8.25 9.42
C ALA A 291 8.01 -7.79 10.88
N LYS A 292 8.24 -6.49 11.13
CA LYS A 292 8.05 -5.88 12.47
C LYS A 292 6.85 -4.96 12.53
N VAL A 293 6.22 -4.67 11.39
CA VAL A 293 4.96 -3.96 11.28
C VAL A 293 4.07 -4.71 10.29
N ILE A 294 2.85 -5.04 10.69
CA ILE A 294 1.82 -5.55 9.78
C ILE A 294 0.55 -4.75 10.02
N ILE A 295 0.13 -3.97 9.04
CA ILE A 295 -1.13 -3.20 9.09
C ILE A 295 -2.13 -3.89 8.18
N ASN A 296 -3.26 -4.35 8.70
CA ASN A 296 -4.40 -4.64 7.85
C ASN A 296 -5.12 -3.33 7.53
N GLU A 297 -4.95 -2.89 6.31
CA GLU A 297 -5.41 -1.57 5.89
C GLU A 297 -6.93 -1.53 5.70
N SER A 298 -7.51 -2.58 5.11
CA SER A 298 -8.89 -2.56 4.62
C SER A 298 -9.78 -3.66 5.19
N GLY A 299 -11.09 -3.37 5.26
CA GLY A 299 -12.13 -4.32 5.62
C GLY A 299 -12.47 -4.43 7.10
N ASN A 300 -11.69 -3.87 8.02
CA ASN A 300 -11.84 -4.03 9.48
C ASN A 300 -12.85 -3.06 10.13
N TRP A 301 -12.76 -1.76 9.85
CA TRP A 301 -13.69 -0.74 10.39
C TRP A 301 -14.74 -0.33 9.38
N GLN A 302 -14.43 -0.45 8.09
CA GLN A 302 -15.35 -0.24 6.98
C GLN A 302 -14.93 -1.10 5.78
N LEU A 303 -15.89 -1.34 4.88
CA LEU A 303 -15.70 -2.05 3.61
C LEU A 303 -15.75 -1.02 2.49
N GLN A 304 -14.87 -1.16 1.51
CA GLN A 304 -14.75 -0.17 0.44
C GLN A 304 -14.73 -0.83 -0.95
N SER A 305 -14.34 -2.09 -1.04
CA SER A 305 -14.15 -2.75 -2.33
C SER A 305 -15.46 -3.05 -3.06
N THR A 306 -15.52 -2.71 -4.34
CA THR A 306 -16.51 -3.25 -5.30
C THR A 306 -15.90 -4.30 -6.23
N LEU A 307 -14.69 -4.76 -5.94
CA LEU A 307 -13.88 -5.54 -6.89
C LEU A 307 -14.25 -7.04 -6.93
N CYS A 308 -15.09 -7.50 -6.00
CA CYS A 308 -15.61 -8.86 -5.97
C CYS A 308 -17.15 -8.86 -6.13
N GLU A 309 -17.68 -9.86 -6.84
CA GLU A 309 -19.09 -9.91 -7.24
C GLU A 309 -20.10 -10.00 -6.08
N ASP A 310 -19.65 -10.40 -4.90
CA ASP A 310 -20.47 -10.55 -3.69
C ASP A 310 -20.05 -9.60 -2.55
N SER A 311 -19.27 -8.56 -2.88
CA SER A 311 -18.95 -7.51 -1.91
C SER A 311 -20.24 -6.85 -1.39
N PRO A 312 -20.38 -6.61 -0.07
CA PRO A 312 -21.50 -5.84 0.47
C PRO A 312 -21.64 -4.44 -0.17
N MET A 313 -20.55 -3.85 -0.67
CA MET A 313 -20.59 -2.55 -1.35
C MET A 313 -21.45 -2.58 -2.63
N THR A 314 -21.54 -3.73 -3.31
CA THR A 314 -22.40 -3.89 -4.51
C THR A 314 -23.89 -3.70 -4.23
N LYS A 315 -24.30 -3.80 -2.95
CA LYS A 315 -25.69 -3.57 -2.52
C LYS A 315 -25.99 -2.09 -2.30
N MET A 316 -24.96 -1.25 -2.18
CA MET A 316 -25.14 0.17 -1.91
C MET A 316 -25.71 0.90 -3.15
N PRO A 317 -26.47 2.00 -2.96
CA PRO A 317 -26.95 2.78 -4.10
C PRO A 317 -25.80 3.34 -4.95
N ALA A 318 -25.82 3.05 -6.26
CA ALA A 318 -24.88 3.59 -7.24
C ALA A 318 -25.65 4.45 -8.25
N PRO A 319 -25.84 5.76 -7.98
CA PRO A 319 -26.71 6.62 -8.79
C PRO A 319 -26.13 6.95 -10.16
N ILE A 320 -24.84 6.69 -10.39
CA ILE A 320 -24.13 7.03 -11.62
C ILE A 320 -23.64 5.73 -12.29
N ARG A 321 -24.03 5.53 -13.55
CA ARG A 321 -23.65 4.37 -14.38
C ARG A 321 -22.79 4.76 -15.58
N LYS A 322 -21.83 5.66 -15.37
CA LYS A 322 -20.80 6.01 -16.35
C LYS A 322 -19.49 5.33 -15.94
N LEU A 323 -18.65 4.90 -16.89
CA LEU A 323 -17.38 4.23 -16.58
C LEU A 323 -16.51 5.03 -15.59
N SER A 324 -16.45 6.35 -15.80
CA SER A 324 -15.83 7.33 -14.90
C SER A 324 -16.75 8.55 -14.79
N ALA A 325 -16.75 9.19 -13.62
CA ALA A 325 -17.49 10.42 -13.37
C ALA A 325 -16.78 11.25 -12.29
N ASP A 326 -16.86 12.58 -12.42
CA ASP A 326 -16.28 13.54 -11.48
C ASP A 326 -17.38 14.13 -10.60
N LEU A 327 -17.15 14.21 -9.29
CA LEU A 327 -18.05 14.88 -8.34
C LEU A 327 -18.01 16.40 -8.46
N LYS A 328 -17.02 16.98 -9.15
CA LYS A 328 -17.01 18.42 -9.50
C LYS A 328 -18.13 18.80 -10.46
N ASP A 329 -18.65 17.84 -11.24
CA ASP A 329 -19.84 18.04 -12.07
C ASP A 329 -21.09 18.16 -11.16
N PRO A 330 -21.80 19.31 -11.19
CA PRO A 330 -22.97 19.54 -10.35
C PRO A 330 -24.07 18.47 -10.50
N ALA A 331 -24.24 17.89 -11.69
CA ALA A 331 -25.25 16.86 -11.93
C ALA A 331 -24.90 15.56 -11.20
N ASN A 332 -23.61 15.18 -11.21
CA ASN A 332 -23.13 14.00 -10.50
C ASN A 332 -23.23 14.21 -8.97
N ALA A 333 -22.85 15.40 -8.48
CA ALA A 333 -22.99 15.75 -7.07
C ALA A 333 -24.44 15.71 -6.58
N ALA A 334 -25.38 16.24 -7.38
CA ALA A 334 -26.81 16.18 -7.07
C ALA A 334 -27.33 14.74 -7.01
N ALA A 335 -26.97 13.89 -7.98
CA ALA A 335 -27.37 12.49 -8.00
C ALA A 335 -26.88 11.71 -6.77
N VAL A 336 -25.64 11.97 -6.31
CA VAL A 336 -25.10 11.40 -5.07
C VAL A 336 -25.85 11.89 -3.85
N LYS A 337 -26.14 13.20 -3.78
CA LYS A 337 -26.91 13.79 -2.68
C LYS A 337 -28.31 13.17 -2.56
N ASP A 338 -28.97 12.95 -3.69
CA ASP A 338 -30.31 12.34 -3.74
C ASP A 338 -30.29 10.87 -3.31
N ALA A 339 -29.20 10.13 -3.58
CA ALA A 339 -29.02 8.75 -3.16
C ALA A 339 -28.63 8.59 -1.68
N TYR A 340 -28.10 9.64 -1.04
CA TYR A 340 -27.57 9.58 0.32
C TYR A 340 -28.55 9.05 1.37
N PRO A 341 -29.83 9.50 1.44
CA PRO A 341 -30.77 8.98 2.44
C PRO A 341 -31.01 7.47 2.33
N ALA A 342 -30.95 6.90 1.12
CA ALA A 342 -31.04 5.47 0.90
C ALA A 342 -29.73 4.77 1.33
N ALA A 343 -28.58 5.32 0.98
CA ALA A 343 -27.27 4.78 1.36
C ALA A 343 -27.10 4.76 2.89
N LYS A 344 -27.48 5.82 3.59
CA LYS A 344 -27.39 5.94 5.05
C LYS A 344 -28.15 4.83 5.79
N LYS A 345 -29.28 4.36 5.26
CA LYS A 345 -30.03 3.22 5.82
C LYS A 345 -29.28 1.89 5.71
N MET A 346 -28.28 1.80 4.84
CA MET A 346 -27.53 0.59 4.51
C MET A 346 -26.09 0.60 5.06
N PHE A 347 -25.62 1.67 5.70
CA PHE A 347 -24.24 1.78 6.19
C PHE A 347 -23.84 0.65 7.16
N SER A 348 -24.77 0.06 7.91
CA SER A 348 -24.49 -1.12 8.75
C SER A 348 -24.01 -2.35 7.98
N TYR A 349 -24.17 -2.39 6.65
CA TYR A 349 -23.64 -3.46 5.80
C TYR A 349 -22.16 -3.29 5.47
N ILE A 350 -21.64 -2.07 5.59
CA ILE A 350 -20.30 -1.68 5.13
C ILE A 350 -19.47 -0.98 6.21
N ASP A 351 -20.00 -0.75 7.41
CA ASP A 351 -19.23 -0.24 8.56
C ASP A 351 -18.83 -1.36 9.53
N TYR A 352 -18.26 -0.98 10.69
CA TYR A 352 -17.75 -1.91 11.70
C TYR A 352 -18.79 -2.92 12.21
N ARG A 353 -20.09 -2.63 12.07
CA ARG A 353 -21.18 -3.52 12.48
C ARG A 353 -21.41 -4.63 11.47
N SER A 354 -20.87 -4.50 10.25
CA SER A 354 -20.96 -5.51 9.20
C SER A 354 -20.39 -6.85 9.66
N PRO A 355 -21.08 -7.97 9.39
CA PRO A 355 -20.53 -9.31 9.63
C PRO A 355 -19.21 -9.57 8.90
N VAL A 356 -18.99 -8.92 7.75
CA VAL A 356 -17.70 -9.01 7.04
C VAL A 356 -16.62 -8.28 7.82
N ALA A 357 -16.90 -7.06 8.29
CA ALA A 357 -15.93 -6.28 9.05
C ALA A 357 -15.53 -6.96 10.37
N GLN A 358 -16.49 -7.59 11.04
CA GLN A 358 -16.23 -8.41 12.23
C GLN A 358 -15.28 -9.58 11.94
N LYS A 359 -15.35 -10.21 10.76
CA LYS A 359 -14.42 -11.30 10.39
C LYS A 359 -12.98 -10.80 10.24
N TYR A 360 -12.78 -9.62 9.66
CA TYR A 360 -11.45 -9.00 9.55
C TYR A 360 -10.88 -8.68 10.93
N ARG A 361 -11.69 -8.05 11.81
CA ARG A 361 -11.26 -7.76 13.18
C ARG A 361 -10.97 -9.02 13.99
N LYS A 362 -11.76 -10.07 13.79
CA LYS A 362 -11.46 -11.39 14.37
C LYS A 362 -10.12 -11.94 13.89
N ALA A 363 -9.82 -11.90 12.59
CA ALA A 363 -8.53 -12.37 12.08
C ALA A 363 -7.34 -11.61 12.67
N ILE A 364 -7.45 -10.28 12.78
CA ILE A 364 -6.44 -9.43 13.43
C ILE A 364 -6.31 -9.80 14.92
N SER A 365 -7.43 -9.97 15.62
CA SER A 365 -7.47 -10.31 17.05
C SER A 365 -6.87 -11.68 17.35
N ASP A 366 -7.26 -12.70 16.58
CA ASP A 366 -6.72 -14.06 16.70
C ASP A 366 -5.19 -14.06 16.46
N PHE A 367 -4.72 -13.33 15.45
CA PHE A 367 -3.28 -13.20 15.18
C PHE A 367 -2.55 -12.40 16.27
N THR A 368 -3.19 -11.39 16.84
CA THR A 368 -2.64 -10.63 17.98
C THR A 368 -2.47 -11.52 19.22
N ALA A 369 -3.47 -12.36 19.51
CA ALA A 369 -3.39 -13.35 20.58
C ALA A 369 -2.26 -14.36 20.33
N PHE A 370 -2.13 -14.86 19.10
CA PHE A 370 -1.01 -15.72 18.69
C PHE A 370 0.34 -15.05 18.96
N CYS A 371 0.54 -13.79 18.58
CA CYS A 371 1.82 -13.10 18.83
C CYS A 371 2.08 -12.80 20.31
N LYS A 372 1.06 -12.73 21.17
CA LYS A 372 1.27 -12.62 22.63
C LYS A 372 1.77 -13.94 23.23
N GLU A 373 1.30 -15.07 22.72
CA GLU A 373 1.78 -16.40 23.12
C GLU A 373 3.13 -16.73 22.49
N HIS A 374 3.36 -16.23 21.28
CA HIS A 374 4.56 -16.44 20.48
C HIS A 374 5.11 -15.09 20.00
N PRO A 375 5.78 -14.32 20.87
CA PRO A 375 6.33 -13.03 20.49
C PRO A 375 7.29 -13.16 19.30
N ALA A 376 7.16 -12.26 18.33
CA ALA A 376 8.01 -12.26 17.15
C ALA A 376 9.48 -12.14 17.57
N PRO A 377 10.38 -12.95 16.99
CA PRO A 377 11.80 -12.90 17.33
C PRO A 377 12.39 -11.50 17.13
N LYS A 378 13.37 -11.10 17.95
CA LYS A 378 14.06 -9.80 17.81
C LYS A 378 14.80 -9.68 16.47
N GLY A 379 15.34 -10.78 15.97
CA GLY A 379 16.10 -10.83 14.73
C GLY A 379 15.23 -10.95 13.46
N GLN A 380 15.91 -11.13 12.34
CA GLN A 380 15.34 -11.49 11.05
C GLN A 380 15.62 -12.97 10.75
N PRO A 381 14.75 -13.70 10.04
CA PRO A 381 15.02 -15.07 9.63
C PRO A 381 16.22 -15.12 8.68
N GLU A 382 17.01 -16.18 8.75
CA GLU A 382 18.14 -16.38 7.83
C GLU A 382 17.66 -16.50 6.37
N ALA A 383 18.37 -15.85 5.46
CA ALA A 383 18.23 -16.05 4.02
C ALA A 383 19.63 -16.38 3.47
N THR A 384 19.79 -17.53 2.83
CA THR A 384 21.09 -18.07 2.43
C THR A 384 21.49 -17.69 1.01
N TRP A 385 20.58 -17.07 0.27
CA TRP A 385 20.79 -16.61 -1.10
C TRP A 385 19.87 -15.44 -1.41
N ALA A 386 20.18 -14.73 -2.49
CA ALA A 386 19.43 -13.54 -2.90
C ALA A 386 19.22 -13.49 -4.41
N ILE A 387 18.20 -12.75 -4.81
CA ILE A 387 17.90 -12.38 -6.19
C ILE A 387 18.42 -10.96 -6.39
N ALA A 388 19.25 -10.74 -7.41
CA ALA A 388 19.66 -9.42 -7.82
C ALA A 388 18.55 -8.75 -8.62
N LYS A 389 18.03 -7.62 -8.14
CA LYS A 389 17.15 -6.74 -8.92
C LYS A 389 18.02 -5.70 -9.61
N GLY A 390 17.94 -5.64 -10.95
CA GLY A 390 18.75 -4.71 -11.75
C GLY A 390 18.41 -3.24 -11.50
N ASN A 391 19.39 -2.37 -11.78
CA ASN A 391 19.14 -0.94 -11.89
C ASN A 391 18.13 -0.67 -13.03
N LEU A 392 17.24 0.31 -12.82
CA LEU A 392 16.17 0.72 -13.73
C LEU A 392 15.11 -0.34 -14.01
N ASP A 393 15.08 -1.41 -13.20
CA ASP A 393 13.97 -2.37 -13.16
C ASP A 393 12.81 -1.76 -12.37
N LEU A 394 11.95 -1.04 -13.09
CA LEU A 394 10.85 -0.26 -12.52
C LEU A 394 9.49 -0.94 -12.72
N GLY A 395 9.52 -2.26 -12.95
CA GLY A 395 8.34 -3.06 -13.19
C GLY A 395 7.63 -3.47 -11.89
N LYS A 396 7.01 -4.65 -11.95
CA LYS A 396 6.36 -5.31 -10.83
C LYS A 396 6.59 -6.82 -10.95
N PRO A 397 6.31 -7.62 -9.92
CA PRO A 397 6.52 -9.07 -9.96
C PRO A 397 5.80 -9.81 -11.10
N GLY A 398 4.69 -9.25 -11.60
CA GLY A 398 3.92 -9.84 -12.68
C GLY A 398 4.19 -9.17 -14.02
N TYR A 399 4.35 -9.99 -15.06
CA TYR A 399 4.43 -9.50 -16.43
C TYR A 399 3.04 -9.34 -17.06
N VAL A 400 2.79 -8.15 -17.61
CA VAL A 400 1.62 -7.86 -18.46
C VAL A 400 2.13 -7.05 -19.66
N PRO A 401 2.09 -7.58 -20.89
CA PRO A 401 2.59 -6.87 -22.07
C PRO A 401 1.94 -5.50 -22.31
N ALA A 402 0.70 -5.33 -21.82
CA ALA A 402 -0.09 -4.12 -21.95
C ALA A 402 0.16 -3.09 -20.83
N ASP A 403 1.06 -3.37 -19.88
CA ASP A 403 1.41 -2.41 -18.84
C ASP A 403 2.57 -1.51 -19.28
N ALA A 404 2.44 -0.21 -19.01
CA ALA A 404 3.53 0.74 -19.21
C ALA A 404 4.56 0.59 -18.08
N ILE A 405 5.83 0.71 -18.44
CA ILE A 405 6.95 0.76 -17.48
C ILE A 405 6.67 1.91 -16.51
N CYS A 406 6.75 1.63 -15.21
CA CYS A 406 6.40 2.57 -14.14
C CYS A 406 4.97 3.16 -14.18
N GLY A 407 4.05 2.54 -14.92
CA GLY A 407 2.73 3.10 -15.18
C GLY A 407 2.73 4.31 -16.12
N ALA A 408 3.82 4.59 -16.85
CA ALA A 408 4.01 5.73 -17.76
C ALA A 408 3.12 5.70 -19.02
N TYR A 409 1.81 5.52 -18.86
CA TYR A 409 0.88 5.25 -19.94
C TYR A 409 0.75 6.38 -20.96
N ASP A 410 0.93 7.65 -20.56
CA ASP A 410 0.91 8.78 -21.50
C ASP A 410 2.11 8.74 -22.45
N LEU A 411 3.29 8.36 -21.95
CA LEU A 411 4.45 8.11 -22.78
C LEU A 411 4.23 6.85 -23.64
N ALA A 412 3.72 5.78 -23.05
CA ALA A 412 3.53 4.52 -23.77
C ALA A 412 2.46 4.58 -24.88
N ARG A 413 1.49 5.50 -24.77
CA ARG A 413 0.52 5.81 -25.83
C ARG A 413 1.17 6.39 -27.09
N THR A 414 2.26 7.14 -26.94
CA THR A 414 2.94 7.82 -28.04
C THR A 414 4.22 7.08 -28.48
N ASN A 415 4.83 6.32 -27.58
CA ASN A 415 6.02 5.53 -27.82
C ASN A 415 5.90 4.14 -27.16
N PRO A 416 5.60 3.08 -27.93
CA PRO A 416 5.36 1.73 -27.38
C PRO A 416 6.61 1.09 -26.76
N ASN A 417 7.80 1.66 -26.92
CA ASN A 417 9.01 1.20 -26.19
C ASN A 417 8.91 1.42 -24.67
N TRP A 418 7.91 2.18 -24.22
CA TRP A 418 7.56 2.35 -22.80
C TRP A 418 6.56 1.31 -22.28
N MET A 419 6.20 0.32 -23.10
CA MET A 419 5.43 -0.85 -22.66
C MET A 419 6.36 -1.93 -22.13
N SER A 420 5.87 -2.76 -21.22
CA SER A 420 6.63 -3.85 -20.60
C SER A 420 7.18 -4.82 -21.66
N GLY A 421 8.49 -5.02 -21.64
CA GLY A 421 9.22 -5.82 -22.61
C GLY A 421 9.82 -7.10 -22.01
N VAL A 422 10.89 -7.58 -22.67
CA VAL A 422 11.66 -8.74 -22.20
C VAL A 422 12.28 -8.52 -20.81
N PRO A 423 12.82 -7.33 -20.47
CA PRO A 423 13.34 -7.08 -19.12
C PRO A 423 12.29 -7.33 -18.03
N GLU A 424 11.08 -6.77 -18.15
CA GLU A 424 10.01 -6.97 -17.17
C GLU A 424 9.51 -8.43 -17.16
N MET A 425 9.51 -9.09 -18.32
CA MET A 425 9.15 -10.51 -18.43
C MET A 425 10.14 -11.43 -17.69
N SER A 426 11.37 -11.00 -17.42
CA SER A 426 12.35 -11.83 -16.70
C SER A 426 11.87 -12.24 -15.29
N TRP A 427 11.00 -11.45 -14.65
CA TRP A 427 10.38 -11.81 -13.37
C TRP A 427 9.44 -13.02 -13.45
N ASP A 428 8.88 -13.34 -14.62
CA ASP A 428 8.15 -14.60 -14.81
C ASP A 428 9.06 -15.82 -14.66
N VAL A 429 10.36 -15.68 -15.00
CA VAL A 429 11.35 -16.76 -14.78
C VAL A 429 11.55 -16.97 -13.29
N VAL A 430 11.72 -15.88 -12.53
CA VAL A 430 11.81 -15.92 -11.06
C VAL A 430 10.58 -16.58 -10.47
N ARG A 431 9.37 -16.18 -10.90
CA ARG A 431 8.11 -16.77 -10.39
C ARG A 431 7.88 -18.21 -10.81
N LYS A 432 8.49 -18.70 -11.88
CA LYS A 432 8.33 -20.10 -12.30
C LYS A 432 9.39 -21.01 -11.69
N ALA A 433 10.63 -20.56 -11.64
CA ALA A 433 11.78 -21.38 -11.22
C ALA A 433 12.10 -21.26 -9.73
N VAL A 434 11.83 -20.10 -9.14
CA VAL A 434 12.33 -19.71 -7.82
C VAL A 434 11.20 -19.49 -6.82
N MET A 435 10.09 -18.88 -7.24
CA MET A 435 8.91 -18.59 -6.40
C MET A 435 7.62 -19.12 -7.07
N PRO A 436 7.50 -20.44 -7.35
CA PRO A 436 6.30 -21.01 -7.94
C PRO A 436 5.05 -20.77 -7.08
N MET A 437 3.94 -20.42 -7.75
CA MET A 437 2.63 -20.25 -7.13
C MET A 437 1.75 -21.48 -7.39
N PRO A 438 1.49 -22.33 -6.38
CA PRO A 438 0.64 -23.50 -6.55
C PRO A 438 -0.84 -23.12 -6.73
N PRO A 439 -1.66 -23.92 -7.44
CA PRO A 439 -3.07 -23.64 -7.67
C PRO A 439 -3.94 -23.98 -6.43
N MET A 440 -3.80 -23.21 -5.35
CA MET A 440 -4.38 -23.54 -4.03
C MET A 440 -5.76 -22.91 -3.72
N LEU A 441 -6.29 -22.03 -4.58
CA LEU A 441 -7.51 -21.23 -4.30
C LEU A 441 -8.71 -21.59 -5.20
N ALA A 442 -8.72 -22.78 -5.80
CA ALA A 442 -9.74 -23.19 -6.76
C ALA A 442 -11.17 -22.94 -6.25
N PRO A 443 -12.10 -22.45 -7.10
CA PRO A 443 -11.93 -22.20 -8.54
C PRO A 443 -11.21 -20.87 -8.87
N ASN A 444 -10.91 -20.04 -7.88
CA ASN A 444 -10.18 -18.79 -8.09
C ASN A 444 -8.68 -19.07 -8.30
N LYS A 445 -8.03 -18.22 -9.10
CA LYS A 445 -6.58 -18.32 -9.34
C LYS A 445 -5.83 -17.89 -8.09
N ASN A 446 -4.81 -18.66 -7.69
CA ASN A 446 -3.81 -18.16 -6.75
C ASN A 446 -2.92 -17.14 -7.45
N ILE A 447 -2.95 -15.91 -6.97
CA ILE A 447 -2.10 -14.81 -7.45
C ILE A 447 -1.21 -14.24 -6.33
N HIS A 448 -1.30 -14.81 -5.12
CA HIS A 448 -0.77 -14.23 -3.89
C HIS A 448 0.32 -15.04 -3.19
N PHE A 449 0.17 -16.36 -3.16
CA PHE A 449 1.07 -17.22 -2.40
C PHE A 449 2.02 -17.93 -3.33
N SER A 450 3.30 -17.65 -3.17
CA SER A 450 4.39 -18.44 -3.71
C SER A 450 5.20 -19.05 -2.58
N ALA A 451 5.99 -20.06 -2.89
CA ALA A 451 7.00 -20.59 -1.98
C ALA A 451 8.23 -20.98 -2.78
N SER A 452 9.42 -20.74 -2.22
CA SER A 452 10.65 -21.19 -2.84
C SER A 452 11.04 -22.59 -2.36
N PRO A 453 11.39 -23.52 -3.27
CA PRO A 453 11.95 -24.81 -2.89
C PRO A 453 13.36 -24.68 -2.29
N TYR A 454 14.00 -23.51 -2.40
CA TYR A 454 15.36 -23.25 -1.93
C TYR A 454 15.41 -22.50 -0.59
N GLY A 455 14.28 -22.41 0.12
CA GLY A 455 14.17 -21.65 1.38
C GLY A 455 13.95 -20.15 1.16
N LEU A 456 14.05 -19.36 2.24
CA LEU A 456 13.86 -17.91 2.16
C LEU A 456 15.02 -17.25 1.39
N CYS A 457 14.67 -16.32 0.51
CA CYS A 457 15.62 -15.48 -0.21
C CYS A 457 15.31 -14.00 0.00
N ASP A 458 16.32 -13.16 -0.15
CA ASP A 458 16.16 -11.71 -0.21
C ASP A 458 16.22 -11.22 -1.66
N ILE A 459 15.73 -10.01 -1.91
CA ILE A 459 16.07 -9.26 -3.11
C ILE A 459 17.09 -8.21 -2.73
N VAL A 460 18.26 -8.24 -3.37
CA VAL A 460 19.26 -7.18 -3.27
C VAL A 460 19.03 -6.24 -4.45
N SER A 461 18.86 -4.96 -4.15
CA SER A 461 18.63 -3.94 -5.17
C SER A 461 19.95 -3.36 -5.67
N PHE A 462 20.08 -3.23 -6.98
CA PHE A 462 21.13 -2.46 -7.63
C PHE A 462 20.61 -1.08 -8.06
N ALA A 463 19.59 -0.55 -7.37
CA ALA A 463 19.08 0.80 -7.62
C ALA A 463 20.24 1.80 -7.55
N CYS A 464 20.41 2.56 -8.65
CA CYS A 464 21.46 3.56 -8.84
C CYS A 464 22.89 3.02 -8.89
N ASP A 465 23.08 1.70 -8.94
CA ASP A 465 24.39 1.12 -9.22
C ASP A 465 24.69 1.17 -10.71
N ASN A 466 25.94 1.49 -11.04
CA ASN A 466 26.49 1.35 -12.38
C ASN A 466 27.03 -0.07 -12.55
N VAL A 467 26.12 -1.05 -12.64
CA VAL A 467 26.48 -2.44 -12.89
C VAL A 467 26.75 -2.63 -14.37
N THR A 468 28.01 -2.89 -14.71
CA THR A 468 28.39 -3.41 -16.03
C THR A 468 28.31 -4.93 -16.03
N ALA A 469 28.15 -5.54 -17.21
CA ALA A 469 28.23 -6.99 -17.37
C ALA A 469 29.67 -7.54 -17.26
N GLU A 470 30.65 -6.63 -17.36
CA GLU A 470 32.07 -6.80 -17.02
C GLU A 470 32.26 -6.66 -15.52
#